data_AF-A0A2E5HLI7-F1
#
_entry.id   AF-A0A2E5HLI7-F1
#
_cell.length_a   1.000
_cell.length_b   1.000
_cell.length_c   1.000
_cell.angle_alpha   90.00
_cell.angle_beta   90.00
_cell.angle_gamma   90.00
#
_symmetry.space_group_name_H-M   'P 1'
#
loop_
_entity.id
_entity.type
_entity.pdbx_description
1 polymer ?
#
loop_
_entity_poly.entity_id
_entity_poly.type
_entity_poly.pdbx_seq_one_letter_code
_entity_poly.pdbx_strand_id
1 'polypeptide(L)'
;MPDPNDASTPWLLRVGLPVALFALTTAVAPRHVAGVGVDDLYRGDIEAQGPLALEMARWAEREAGAEVGLTGSALFDAEWRLVSCQMTVLGLGQVIAAHPETRDQHLPAMEACLDWMVTPEAMAFGAASWGERGKATEALTAHAYLGYLNVALSMHRTHAPTSRFAALNDQLTGALAARLRDEPPWALATYPGEMYPADVSTVVASIALYDDATGADHAATLTPWVRRLLLAARDPDTGLLAQSLHPPTGRVVDGPRASGTAFVAYFLAFADVEASRGLWEALKAHCYGTTLGFGGIDEYPPGASGGFGDVDSGPVVFGVGTSATGFAIAAARIHGDGEAYRALARTANLFGAPHQREGRRRFLMGGSIGNALMLAMLTARGRRSP
;
A
#
# COMPACT_ATOMS: atom_id res chain seq x y z
N MET A 1 -8.46 -58.01 41.79
CA MET A 1 -8.66 -57.64 40.37
C MET A 1 -9.41 -56.33 40.36
N PRO A 2 -8.88 -55.25 39.76
CA PRO A 2 -9.64 -54.02 39.58
C PRO A 2 -10.78 -54.28 38.58
N ASP A 3 -11.95 -53.69 38.84
CA ASP A 3 -13.13 -53.78 37.99
C ASP A 3 -12.85 -53.08 36.63
N PRO A 4 -12.99 -53.78 35.48
CA PRO A 4 -12.78 -53.17 34.16
C PRO A 4 -13.81 -52.09 33.79
N ASN A 5 -14.83 -51.86 34.65
CA ASN A 5 -15.92 -50.92 34.43
C ASN A 5 -15.90 -49.69 35.36
N ASP A 6 -14.75 -49.25 35.87
CA ASP A 6 -14.63 -47.87 36.40
C ASP A 6 -14.67 -46.84 35.24
N ALA A 7 -15.83 -46.78 34.57
CA ALA A 7 -16.17 -45.85 33.50
C ALA A 7 -16.66 -44.51 34.08
N SER A 8 -16.14 -44.10 35.23
CA SER A 8 -16.55 -42.87 35.93
C SER A 8 -15.91 -41.61 35.36
N THR A 9 -15.08 -41.69 34.30
CA THR A 9 -14.69 -40.48 33.57
C THR A 9 -15.94 -39.89 32.93
N PRO A 10 -16.46 -38.75 33.42
CA PRO A 10 -17.72 -38.20 32.92
C PRO A 10 -17.59 -37.95 31.43
N TRP A 11 -18.67 -38.13 30.66
CA TRP A 11 -18.68 -37.86 29.22
C TRP A 11 -18.11 -36.46 28.87
N LEU A 12 -18.30 -35.50 29.78
CA LEU A 12 -17.74 -34.16 29.76
C LEU A 12 -16.20 -34.15 29.70
N LEU A 13 -15.52 -35.07 30.39
CA LEU A 13 -14.06 -35.21 30.33
C LEU A 13 -13.59 -36.01 29.11
N ARG A 14 -14.37 -36.97 28.61
CA ARG A 14 -13.98 -37.79 27.44
C ARG A 14 -14.21 -37.10 26.09
N VAL A 15 -15.25 -36.27 25.99
CA VAL A 15 -15.61 -35.57 24.75
C VAL A 15 -15.44 -34.06 24.89
N GLY A 16 -15.86 -33.49 26.02
CA GLY A 16 -15.78 -32.05 26.26
C GLY A 16 -14.34 -31.53 26.34
N LEU A 17 -13.42 -32.27 26.99
CA LEU A 17 -12.02 -31.85 27.09
C LEU A 17 -11.31 -31.86 25.71
N PRO A 18 -11.38 -32.91 24.87
CA PRO A 18 -10.80 -32.86 23.53
C PRO A 18 -11.41 -31.78 22.64
N VAL A 19 -12.72 -31.55 22.71
CA VAL A 19 -13.39 -30.47 21.95
C VAL A 19 -12.91 -29.10 22.43
N ALA A 20 -12.81 -28.90 23.75
CA ALA A 20 -12.30 -27.65 24.32
C ALA A 20 -10.83 -27.42 23.97
N LEU A 21 -9.98 -28.46 24.03
CA LEU A 21 -8.58 -28.39 23.62
C LEU A 21 -8.45 -28.13 22.11
N PHE A 22 -9.28 -28.76 21.28
CA PHE A 22 -9.30 -28.50 19.84
C PHE A 22 -9.72 -27.06 19.53
N ALA A 23 -10.78 -26.57 20.17
CA ALA A 23 -11.26 -25.19 20.02
C ALA A 23 -10.22 -24.18 20.50
N LEU A 24 -9.58 -24.42 21.64
CA LEU A 24 -8.51 -23.57 22.17
C LEU A 24 -7.29 -23.60 21.25
N THR A 25 -6.88 -24.77 20.77
CA THR A 25 -5.72 -24.92 19.87
C THR A 25 -5.97 -24.24 18.54
N THR A 26 -7.17 -24.39 17.96
CA THR A 26 -7.55 -23.71 16.70
C THR A 26 -7.67 -22.20 16.87
N ALA A 27 -8.05 -21.70 18.05
CA ALA A 27 -8.08 -20.26 18.32
C ALA A 27 -6.68 -19.66 18.60
N VAL A 28 -5.76 -20.43 19.20
CA VAL A 28 -4.49 -19.91 19.72
C VAL A 28 -3.30 -20.21 18.81
N ALA A 29 -3.17 -21.43 18.30
CA ALA A 29 -1.99 -21.84 17.54
C ALA A 29 -1.82 -21.05 16.23
N PRO A 30 -2.86 -20.84 15.39
CA PRO A 30 -2.73 -20.01 14.19
C PRO A 30 -2.34 -18.58 14.53
N ARG A 31 -2.93 -18.00 15.58
CA ARG A 31 -2.62 -16.65 16.05
C ARG A 31 -1.15 -16.53 16.47
N HIS A 32 -0.63 -17.53 17.18
CA HIS A 32 0.76 -17.55 17.63
C HIS A 32 1.72 -17.70 16.45
N VAL A 33 1.49 -18.69 15.58
CA VAL A 33 2.34 -18.94 14.40
C VAL A 33 2.35 -17.76 13.44
N ALA A 34 1.18 -17.20 13.13
CA ALA A 34 1.07 -16.02 12.27
C ALA A 34 1.63 -14.75 12.94
N GLY A 35 1.81 -14.75 14.27
CA GLY A 35 2.34 -13.63 15.04
C GLY A 35 3.87 -13.60 15.17
N VAL A 36 4.58 -14.66 14.78
CA VAL A 36 6.04 -14.74 14.90
C VAL A 36 6.70 -13.61 14.10
N GLY A 37 7.57 -12.84 14.77
CA GLY A 37 8.31 -11.72 14.19
C GLY A 37 7.48 -10.46 13.89
N VAL A 38 6.17 -10.44 14.22
CA VAL A 38 5.31 -9.28 13.93
C VAL A 38 5.66 -8.08 14.83
N ASP A 39 6.02 -8.31 16.09
CA ASP A 39 6.46 -7.23 16.98
C ASP A 39 7.81 -6.64 16.55
N ASP A 40 8.73 -7.48 16.08
CA ASP A 40 10.04 -7.07 15.55
C ASP A 40 9.86 -6.29 14.25
N LEU A 41 8.96 -6.75 13.38
CA LEU A 41 8.52 -5.98 12.22
C LEU A 41 8.02 -4.62 12.65
N TYR A 42 7.07 -4.52 13.58
CA TYR A 42 6.50 -3.24 14.06
C TYR A 42 7.57 -2.27 14.59
N ARG A 43 8.50 -2.77 15.41
CA ARG A 43 9.66 -1.99 15.91
C ARG A 43 10.59 -1.56 14.77
N GLY A 44 10.57 -2.30 13.67
CA GLY A 44 11.37 -2.07 12.47
C GLY A 44 12.76 -2.63 12.62
N ASP A 45 12.89 -3.81 13.23
CA ASP A 45 14.14 -4.52 13.37
C ASP A 45 14.59 -5.07 12.01
N ILE A 46 15.86 -4.89 11.66
CA ILE A 46 16.40 -5.28 10.35
C ILE A 46 16.30 -6.78 10.09
N GLU A 47 16.44 -7.62 11.12
CA GLU A 47 16.31 -9.08 11.01
C GLU A 47 14.90 -9.50 10.53
N ALA A 48 13.88 -8.70 10.87
CA ALA A 48 12.50 -8.96 10.49
C ALA A 48 12.15 -8.36 9.11
N GLN A 49 12.67 -7.17 8.78
CA GLN A 49 12.39 -6.47 7.53
C GLN A 49 13.27 -6.94 6.36
N GLY A 50 14.54 -7.24 6.64
CA GLY A 50 15.59 -7.56 5.67
C GLY A 50 15.23 -8.75 4.75
N PRO A 51 14.66 -9.86 5.24
CA PRO A 51 14.35 -11.00 4.37
C PRO A 51 13.40 -10.69 3.21
N LEU A 52 12.38 -9.84 3.43
CA LEU A 52 11.46 -9.43 2.37
C LEU A 52 12.10 -8.38 1.45
N ALA A 53 12.86 -7.45 2.03
CA ALA A 53 13.63 -6.46 1.26
C ALA A 53 14.63 -7.14 0.31
N LEU A 54 15.31 -8.18 0.77
CA LEU A 54 16.23 -9.01 -0.02
C LEU A 54 15.54 -9.76 -1.17
N GLU A 55 14.34 -10.29 -0.93
CA GLU A 55 13.58 -10.94 -1.99
C GLU A 55 13.20 -9.93 -3.08
N MET A 56 12.67 -8.77 -2.68
CA MET A 56 12.26 -7.75 -3.63
C MET A 56 13.44 -7.10 -4.35
N ALA A 57 14.59 -6.95 -3.69
CA ALA A 57 15.81 -6.49 -4.35
C ALA A 57 16.25 -7.44 -5.47
N ARG A 58 16.22 -8.75 -5.21
CA ARG A 58 16.53 -9.76 -6.23
C ARG A 58 15.51 -9.80 -7.36
N TRP A 59 14.23 -9.66 -7.04
CA TRP A 59 13.18 -9.56 -8.04
C TRP A 59 13.41 -8.34 -8.94
N ALA A 60 13.71 -7.17 -8.36
CA ALA A 60 13.95 -5.95 -9.12
C ALA A 60 15.10 -6.11 -10.11
N GLU A 61 16.23 -6.64 -9.68
CA GLU A 61 17.42 -6.82 -10.53
C GLU A 61 17.23 -7.85 -11.66
N ARG A 62 16.33 -8.83 -11.49
CA ARG A 62 16.17 -9.94 -12.44
C ARG A 62 14.94 -9.80 -13.33
N GLU A 63 13.87 -9.27 -12.78
CA GLU A 63 12.53 -9.41 -13.33
C GLU A 63 11.83 -8.06 -13.53
N ALA A 64 12.27 -6.96 -12.90
CA ALA A 64 11.65 -5.65 -13.15
C ALA A 64 11.74 -5.24 -14.63
N GLY A 65 12.76 -5.72 -15.35
CA GLY A 65 12.98 -5.55 -16.79
C GLY A 65 12.39 -6.65 -17.69
N ALA A 66 11.83 -7.73 -17.14
CA ALA A 66 11.34 -8.88 -17.92
C ALA A 66 9.85 -8.78 -18.30
N GLU A 67 9.51 -9.22 -19.51
CA GLU A 67 8.12 -9.32 -20.00
C GLU A 67 7.43 -10.54 -19.37
N VAL A 68 6.53 -10.33 -18.41
CA VAL A 68 5.78 -11.40 -17.74
C VAL A 68 4.29 -11.15 -17.92
N GLY A 69 3.60 -12.05 -18.63
CA GLY A 69 2.14 -12.03 -18.76
C GLY A 69 1.46 -12.54 -17.50
N LEU A 70 1.22 -11.65 -16.54
CA LEU A 70 0.76 -11.97 -15.18
C LEU A 70 -0.77 -12.19 -15.09
N THR A 71 -1.54 -11.53 -15.95
CA THR A 71 -3.01 -11.40 -15.88
C THR A 71 -3.71 -11.80 -17.17
N GLY A 72 -2.96 -11.92 -18.28
CA GLY A 72 -3.51 -12.17 -19.62
C GLY A 72 -4.06 -10.92 -20.32
N SER A 73 -3.94 -9.74 -19.70
CA SER A 73 -4.22 -8.43 -20.29
C SER A 73 -2.96 -7.58 -20.27
N ALA A 74 -2.49 -7.16 -21.45
CA ALA A 74 -1.29 -6.32 -21.56
C ALA A 74 -1.40 -4.99 -20.78
N LEU A 75 -2.61 -4.47 -20.61
CA LEU A 75 -2.87 -3.26 -19.82
C LEU A 75 -2.58 -3.49 -18.34
N PHE A 76 -3.19 -4.52 -17.75
CA PHE A 76 -3.05 -4.83 -16.33
C PHE A 76 -1.65 -5.38 -16.01
N ASP A 77 -1.03 -6.12 -16.94
CA ASP A 77 0.35 -6.61 -16.77
C ASP A 77 1.35 -5.45 -16.63
N ALA A 78 1.20 -4.41 -17.46
CA ALA A 78 2.04 -3.23 -17.39
C ALA A 78 1.79 -2.41 -16.12
N GLU A 79 0.51 -2.17 -15.77
CA GLU A 79 0.12 -1.43 -14.58
C GLU A 79 0.58 -2.13 -13.29
N TRP A 80 0.36 -3.44 -13.18
CA TRP A 80 0.78 -4.22 -12.01
C TRP A 80 2.29 -4.26 -11.85
N ARG A 81 3.03 -4.28 -12.96
CA ARG A 81 4.49 -4.18 -12.94
C ARG A 81 4.96 -2.78 -12.53
N LEU A 82 4.28 -1.73 -12.97
CA LEU A 82 4.52 -0.35 -12.52
C LEU A 82 4.34 -0.23 -11.01
N VAL A 83 3.20 -0.70 -10.49
CA VAL A 83 2.91 -0.69 -9.05
C VAL A 83 3.92 -1.55 -8.28
N SER A 84 4.31 -2.72 -8.81
CA SER A 84 5.32 -3.58 -8.18
C SER A 84 6.68 -2.88 -8.07
N CYS A 85 7.13 -2.21 -9.13
CA CYS A 85 8.37 -1.43 -9.10
C CYS A 85 8.27 -0.24 -8.14
N GLN A 86 7.18 0.53 -8.21
CA GLN A 86 6.93 1.66 -7.31
C GLN A 86 6.98 1.22 -5.84
N MET A 87 6.22 0.21 -5.46
CA MET A 87 6.13 -0.26 -4.08
C MET A 87 7.43 -0.90 -3.61
N THR A 88 8.19 -1.54 -4.51
CA THR A 88 9.55 -2.00 -4.21
C THR A 88 10.47 -0.83 -3.88
N VAL A 89 10.47 0.23 -4.69
CA VAL A 89 11.27 1.44 -4.44
C VAL A 89 10.87 2.10 -3.11
N LEU A 90 9.57 2.23 -2.85
CA LEU A 90 9.06 2.79 -1.59
C LEU A 90 9.48 1.97 -0.37
N GLY A 91 9.29 0.65 -0.44
CA GLY A 91 9.60 -0.25 0.65
C GLY A 91 11.10 -0.37 0.93
N LEU A 92 11.93 -0.46 -0.11
CA LEU A 92 13.40 -0.44 0.02
C LEU A 92 13.89 0.90 0.56
N GLY A 93 13.38 2.03 0.07
CA GLY A 93 13.71 3.36 0.61
C GLY A 93 13.37 3.48 2.09
N GLN A 94 12.22 2.97 2.51
CA GLN A 94 11.84 2.94 3.93
C GLN A 94 12.78 2.08 4.79
N VAL A 95 13.25 0.95 4.27
CA VAL A 95 14.26 0.11 4.94
C VAL A 95 15.59 0.85 5.04
N ILE A 96 16.05 1.51 3.96
CA ILE A 96 17.28 2.32 3.99
C ILE A 96 17.15 3.48 4.98
N ALA A 97 16.00 4.15 5.02
CA ALA A 97 15.74 5.23 5.97
C ALA A 97 15.76 4.75 7.44
N ALA A 98 15.34 3.51 7.69
CA ALA A 98 15.39 2.89 9.01
C ALA A 98 16.79 2.36 9.35
N HIS A 99 17.53 1.86 8.37
CA HIS A 99 18.81 1.15 8.47
C HIS A 99 19.77 1.63 7.38
N PRO A 100 20.40 2.82 7.55
CA PRO A 100 21.22 3.45 6.50
C PRO A 100 22.39 2.59 6.01
N GLU A 101 22.88 1.66 6.82
CA GLU A 101 23.92 0.69 6.47
C GLU A 101 23.50 -0.27 5.33
N THR A 102 22.19 -0.43 5.08
CA THR A 102 21.65 -1.27 4.01
C THR A 102 21.57 -0.54 2.66
N ARG A 103 21.93 0.75 2.60
CA ARG A 103 21.83 1.58 1.39
C ARG A 103 22.49 0.94 0.18
N ASP A 104 23.75 0.56 0.29
CA ASP A 104 24.52 0.05 -0.85
C ASP A 104 24.01 -1.32 -1.33
N GLN A 105 23.29 -2.05 -0.46
CA GLN A 105 22.64 -3.32 -0.79
C GLN A 105 21.31 -3.12 -1.53
N HIS A 106 20.55 -2.07 -1.22
CA HIS A 106 19.19 -1.92 -1.71
C HIS A 106 19.04 -0.85 -2.80
N LEU A 107 19.92 0.14 -2.85
CA LEU A 107 19.88 1.21 -3.85
C LEU A 107 19.98 0.68 -5.30
N PRO A 108 20.85 -0.29 -5.64
CA PRO A 108 20.90 -0.82 -7.02
C PRO A 108 19.57 -1.42 -7.48
N ALA A 109 18.83 -2.08 -6.59
CA ALA A 109 17.51 -2.62 -6.89
C ALA A 109 16.46 -1.52 -7.09
N MET A 110 16.51 -0.43 -6.30
CA MET A 110 15.67 0.74 -6.54
C MET A 110 15.94 1.33 -7.93
N GLU A 111 17.21 1.46 -8.32
CA GLU A 111 17.61 1.96 -9.63
C GLU A 111 17.18 1.03 -10.77
N ALA A 112 17.24 -0.29 -10.59
CA ALA A 112 16.78 -1.25 -11.59
C ALA A 112 15.27 -1.13 -11.86
N CYS A 113 14.47 -0.93 -10.80
CA CYS A 113 13.05 -0.60 -10.96
C CYS A 113 12.87 0.71 -11.73
N LEU A 114 13.58 1.77 -11.35
CA LEU A 114 13.46 3.08 -12.01
C LEU A 114 13.88 3.05 -13.48
N ASP A 115 14.95 2.34 -13.84
CA ASP A 115 15.40 2.20 -15.22
C ASP A 115 14.28 1.64 -16.13
N TRP A 116 13.49 0.68 -15.63
CA TRP A 116 12.32 0.23 -16.37
C TRP A 116 11.15 1.22 -16.29
N MET A 117 10.85 1.78 -15.13
CA MET A 117 9.71 2.69 -14.95
C MET A 117 9.82 3.96 -15.82
N VAL A 118 11.01 4.42 -16.19
CA VAL A 118 11.20 5.58 -17.08
C VAL A 118 11.09 5.24 -18.57
N THR A 119 10.90 3.96 -18.92
CA THR A 119 10.72 3.55 -20.32
C THR A 119 9.35 3.94 -20.85
N PRO A 120 9.21 4.17 -22.17
CA PRO A 120 7.90 4.35 -22.79
C PRO A 120 6.95 3.17 -22.59
N GLU A 121 7.49 1.95 -22.45
CA GLU A 121 6.71 0.72 -22.21
C GLU A 121 6.00 0.78 -20.85
N ALA A 122 6.70 1.16 -19.78
CA ALA A 122 6.13 1.27 -18.44
C ALA A 122 4.99 2.28 -18.34
N MET A 123 4.99 3.30 -19.20
CA MET A 123 3.98 4.35 -19.25
C MET A 123 2.95 4.17 -20.36
N ALA A 124 3.05 3.08 -21.14
CA ALA A 124 2.24 2.88 -22.34
C ALA A 124 0.75 2.78 -21.99
N PHE A 125 0.39 2.19 -20.85
CA PHE A 125 -1.01 2.05 -20.42
C PHE A 125 -1.66 3.43 -20.21
N GLY A 126 -1.02 4.32 -19.44
CA GLY A 126 -1.51 5.67 -19.18
C GLY A 126 -1.53 6.52 -20.44
N ALA A 127 -0.43 6.54 -21.19
CA ALA A 127 -0.32 7.33 -22.42
C ALA A 127 -1.30 6.87 -23.50
N ALA A 128 -1.59 5.56 -23.60
CA ALA A 128 -2.59 5.05 -24.53
C ALA A 128 -4.00 5.54 -24.18
N SER A 129 -4.36 5.57 -22.90
CA SER A 129 -5.65 6.10 -22.44
C SER A 129 -5.86 7.56 -22.82
N TRP A 130 -4.80 8.37 -22.87
CA TRP A 130 -4.85 9.79 -23.27
C TRP A 130 -4.58 10.04 -24.77
N GLY A 131 -4.30 8.99 -25.56
CA GLY A 131 -3.91 9.14 -26.96
C GLY A 131 -2.51 9.73 -27.19
N GLU A 132 -1.68 9.80 -26.15
CA GLU A 132 -0.36 10.45 -26.10
C GLU A 132 0.81 9.48 -26.40
N ARG A 133 0.59 8.51 -27.29
CA ARG A 133 1.55 7.43 -27.58
C ARG A 133 2.98 7.96 -27.78
N GLY A 134 3.92 7.42 -27.00
CA GLY A 134 5.36 7.73 -27.10
C GLY A 134 5.80 9.06 -26.46
N LYS A 135 4.90 9.78 -25.78
CA LYS A 135 5.20 11.09 -25.15
C LYS A 135 4.93 11.13 -23.65
N ALA A 136 4.84 9.98 -22.98
CA ALA A 136 4.36 9.92 -21.59
C ALA A 136 5.16 10.77 -20.58
N THR A 137 6.44 11.02 -20.86
CA THR A 137 7.32 11.88 -20.07
C THR A 137 7.67 13.21 -20.76
N GLU A 138 7.26 13.37 -22.03
CA GLU A 138 7.60 14.51 -22.89
C GLU A 138 6.42 15.47 -23.12
N ALA A 139 5.18 14.96 -23.04
CA ALA A 139 3.97 15.76 -23.11
C ALA A 139 3.62 16.23 -21.69
N LEU A 140 3.79 17.52 -21.46
CA LEU A 140 3.52 18.27 -20.23
C LEU A 140 2.04 18.27 -19.80
N THR A 141 1.23 17.27 -20.15
CA THR A 141 -0.08 17.03 -19.55
C THR A 141 0.13 16.15 -18.32
N ALA A 142 0.46 16.77 -17.19
CA ALA A 142 0.74 16.05 -15.94
C ALA A 142 -0.53 15.38 -15.38
N HIS A 143 -0.80 14.15 -15.81
CA HIS A 143 -1.93 13.32 -15.37
C HIS A 143 -1.64 12.59 -14.05
N ALA A 144 -2.68 12.14 -13.34
CA ALA A 144 -2.51 11.55 -12.01
C ALA A 144 -1.64 10.28 -12.01
N TYR A 145 -1.68 9.47 -13.07
CA TYR A 145 -0.89 8.24 -13.16
C TYR A 145 0.63 8.50 -13.15
N LEU A 146 1.09 9.71 -13.50
CA LEU A 146 2.51 10.06 -13.40
C LEU A 146 3.00 10.17 -11.94
N GLY A 147 2.07 10.28 -10.98
CA GLY A 147 2.38 10.18 -9.56
C GLY A 147 3.01 8.83 -9.19
N TYR A 148 2.66 7.75 -9.90
CA TYR A 148 3.27 6.42 -9.69
C TYR A 148 4.79 6.44 -9.92
N LEU A 149 5.23 7.04 -11.03
CA LEU A 149 6.64 7.23 -11.32
C LEU A 149 7.28 8.26 -10.38
N ASN A 150 6.65 9.42 -10.23
CA ASN A 150 7.28 10.53 -9.53
C ASN A 150 7.48 10.24 -8.03
N VAL A 151 6.61 9.47 -7.39
CA VAL A 151 6.79 9.10 -5.98
C VAL A 151 7.96 8.12 -5.79
N ALA A 152 8.18 7.21 -6.75
CA ALA A 152 9.35 6.33 -6.75
C ALA A 152 10.65 7.11 -6.99
N LEU A 153 10.64 8.04 -7.96
CA LEU A 153 11.77 8.95 -8.20
C LEU A 153 12.10 9.79 -6.96
N SER A 154 11.09 10.33 -6.29
CA SER A 154 11.25 11.19 -5.11
C SER A 154 11.73 10.40 -3.89
N MET A 155 11.22 9.18 -3.68
CA MET A 155 11.78 8.28 -2.65
C MET A 155 13.24 7.92 -2.95
N HIS A 156 13.60 7.65 -4.20
CA HIS A 156 14.98 7.40 -4.55
C HIS A 156 15.86 8.64 -4.34
N ARG A 157 15.34 9.84 -4.60
CA ARG A 157 16.01 11.13 -4.42
C ARG A 157 16.50 11.34 -2.99
N THR A 158 15.74 10.90 -1.97
CA THR A 158 16.14 11.01 -0.56
C THR A 158 17.40 10.21 -0.22
N HIS A 159 17.71 9.17 -1.00
CA HIS A 159 18.86 8.28 -0.78
C HIS A 159 19.98 8.46 -1.80
N ALA A 160 19.69 9.08 -2.95
CA ALA A 160 20.67 9.39 -4.00
C ALA A 160 20.39 10.78 -4.63
N PRO A 161 20.75 11.87 -3.93
CA PRO A 161 20.41 13.25 -4.33
C PRO A 161 21.09 13.77 -5.60
N THR A 162 22.00 13.02 -6.22
CA THR A 162 22.70 13.45 -7.45
C THR A 162 22.72 12.34 -8.51
N SER A 163 21.71 11.46 -8.51
CA SER A 163 21.62 10.36 -9.46
C SER A 163 21.23 10.80 -10.88
N ARG A 164 21.33 9.89 -11.85
CA ARG A 164 20.87 10.10 -13.24
C ARG A 164 19.37 10.44 -13.36
N PHE A 165 18.58 10.12 -12.33
CA PHE A 165 17.14 10.35 -12.29
C PHE A 165 16.75 11.75 -11.78
N ALA A 166 17.72 12.51 -11.26
CA ALA A 166 17.55 13.85 -10.69
C ALA A 166 16.70 14.78 -11.56
N ALA A 167 17.16 15.01 -12.79
CA ALA A 167 16.56 15.99 -13.69
C ALA A 167 15.12 15.60 -14.08
N LEU A 168 14.84 14.31 -14.23
CA LEU A 168 13.48 13.83 -14.51
C LEU A 168 12.55 14.07 -13.31
N ASN A 169 13.04 13.83 -12.09
CA ASN A 169 12.28 14.11 -10.87
C ASN A 169 11.98 15.61 -10.70
N ASP A 170 12.96 16.48 -10.98
CA ASP A 170 12.78 17.94 -10.98
C ASP A 170 11.69 18.36 -12.00
N GLN A 171 11.76 17.84 -13.23
CA GLN A 171 10.81 18.14 -14.31
C GLN A 171 9.38 17.67 -13.98
N LEU A 172 9.21 16.41 -13.58
CA LEU A 172 7.90 15.84 -13.27
C LEU A 172 7.26 16.52 -12.05
N THR A 173 8.06 16.78 -11.00
CA THR A 173 7.57 17.49 -9.81
C THR A 173 7.12 18.90 -10.17
N GLY A 174 7.91 19.64 -10.96
CA GLY A 174 7.53 20.99 -11.40
C GLY A 174 6.23 21.00 -12.21
N ALA A 175 6.05 20.04 -13.11
CA ALA A 175 4.83 19.93 -13.92
C ALA A 175 3.60 19.56 -13.07
N LEU A 176 3.72 18.58 -12.18
CA LEU A 176 2.65 18.16 -11.28
C LEU A 176 2.27 19.27 -10.29
N ALA A 177 3.27 19.94 -9.69
CA ALA A 177 3.03 21.03 -8.75
C ALA A 177 2.33 22.23 -9.42
N ALA A 178 2.70 22.56 -10.67
CA ALA A 178 1.99 23.56 -11.45
C ALA A 178 0.52 23.17 -11.67
N ARG A 179 0.27 21.91 -12.01
CA ARG A 179 -1.09 21.37 -12.18
C ARG A 179 -1.93 21.50 -10.90
N LEU A 180 -1.38 21.10 -9.75
CA LEU A 180 -2.09 21.20 -8.46
C LEU A 180 -2.39 22.66 -8.05
N ARG A 181 -1.52 23.59 -8.43
CA ARG A 181 -1.70 25.02 -8.14
C ARG A 181 -2.81 25.62 -9.00
N ASP A 182 -2.83 25.28 -10.28
CA ASP A 182 -3.64 25.97 -11.27
C ASP A 182 -5.05 25.33 -11.43
N GLU A 183 -5.24 24.11 -10.91
CA GLU A 183 -6.49 23.37 -11.05
C GLU A 183 -7.14 22.91 -9.73
N PRO A 184 -8.48 22.72 -9.73
CA PRO A 184 -9.14 22.06 -8.61
C PRO A 184 -8.75 20.57 -8.51
N PRO A 185 -8.82 19.96 -7.31
CA PRO A 185 -8.38 18.58 -7.10
C PRO A 185 -9.00 17.54 -8.03
N TRP A 186 -10.27 17.70 -8.36
CA TRP A 186 -11.02 16.79 -9.22
C TRP A 186 -10.77 16.97 -10.71
N ALA A 187 -9.97 17.95 -11.12
CA ALA A 187 -9.54 18.09 -12.53
C ALA A 187 -8.28 17.29 -12.85
N LEU A 188 -7.54 16.82 -11.83
CA LEU A 188 -6.41 15.93 -12.01
C LEU A 188 -6.89 14.49 -12.20
N ALA A 189 -7.32 14.19 -13.43
CA ALA A 189 -7.82 12.89 -13.82
C ALA A 189 -6.68 11.85 -13.98
N THR A 190 -6.98 10.59 -13.68
CA THR A 190 -6.09 9.45 -13.97
C THR A 190 -6.26 9.04 -15.43
N TYR A 191 -7.51 8.86 -15.84
CA TYR A 191 -7.93 8.52 -17.20
C TYR A 191 -8.97 9.55 -17.70
N PRO A 192 -9.20 9.66 -19.02
CA PRO A 192 -10.19 10.60 -19.53
C PRO A 192 -11.57 10.40 -18.90
N GLY A 193 -12.04 11.41 -18.15
CA GLY A 193 -13.34 11.36 -17.47
C GLY A 193 -13.35 10.63 -16.12
N GLU A 194 -12.20 10.18 -15.62
CA GLU A 194 -12.09 9.42 -14.38
C GLU A 194 -11.01 10.01 -13.45
N MET A 195 -11.39 10.39 -12.23
CA MET A 195 -10.45 10.78 -11.17
C MET A 195 -10.60 9.84 -9.98
N TYR A 196 -9.48 9.27 -9.55
CA TYR A 196 -9.38 8.41 -8.39
C TYR A 196 -8.57 9.13 -7.30
N PRO A 197 -9.14 9.39 -6.11
CA PRO A 197 -8.39 9.99 -5.00
C PRO A 197 -7.13 9.22 -4.63
N ALA A 198 -7.14 7.90 -4.80
CA ALA A 198 -5.99 7.01 -4.62
C ALA A 198 -4.80 7.44 -5.49
N ASP A 199 -4.97 7.53 -6.81
CA ASP A 199 -3.90 7.90 -7.74
C ASP A 199 -3.39 9.31 -7.46
N VAL A 200 -4.31 10.25 -7.21
CA VAL A 200 -3.91 11.63 -6.97
C VAL A 200 -3.14 11.79 -5.65
N SER A 201 -3.42 10.95 -4.64
CA SER A 201 -2.62 10.95 -3.41
C SER A 201 -1.15 10.59 -3.66
N THR A 202 -0.85 9.77 -4.69
CA THR A 202 0.53 9.47 -5.09
C THR A 202 1.26 10.70 -5.64
N VAL A 203 0.54 11.58 -6.36
CA VAL A 203 1.07 12.86 -6.84
C VAL A 203 1.43 13.76 -5.66
N VAL A 204 0.50 13.94 -4.71
CA VAL A 204 0.73 14.74 -3.50
C VAL A 204 1.93 14.21 -2.70
N ALA A 205 1.99 12.90 -2.48
CA ALA A 205 3.11 12.27 -1.79
C ALA A 205 4.44 12.44 -2.52
N SER A 206 4.42 12.37 -3.86
CA SER A 206 5.64 12.55 -4.66
C SER A 206 6.27 13.92 -4.47
N ILE A 207 5.45 14.98 -4.49
CA ILE A 207 5.92 16.36 -4.30
C ILE A 207 6.44 16.56 -2.87
N ALA A 208 5.74 16.00 -1.87
CA ALA A 208 6.20 16.09 -0.47
C ALA A 208 7.54 15.36 -0.24
N LEU A 209 7.72 14.17 -0.82
CA LEU A 209 9.01 13.46 -0.76
C LEU A 209 10.11 14.19 -1.52
N TYR A 210 9.78 14.84 -2.63
CA TYR A 210 10.72 15.69 -3.36
C TYR A 210 11.19 16.88 -2.51
N ASP A 211 10.25 17.54 -1.81
CA ASP A 211 10.56 18.63 -0.88
C ASP A 211 11.50 18.17 0.22
N ASP A 212 11.22 17.00 0.83
CA ASP A 212 12.10 16.38 1.83
C ASP A 212 13.50 16.09 1.27
N ALA A 213 13.60 15.63 0.01
CA ALA A 213 14.87 15.24 -0.59
C ALA A 213 15.73 16.43 -1.05
N THR A 214 15.11 17.57 -1.38
CA THR A 214 15.77 18.70 -2.06
C THR A 214 15.79 19.99 -1.25
N GLY A 215 14.98 20.10 -0.20
CA GLY A 215 14.75 21.33 0.54
C GLY A 215 13.84 22.33 -0.18
N ALA A 216 13.16 21.93 -1.25
CA ALA A 216 12.09 22.70 -1.85
C ALA A 216 10.88 22.80 -0.91
N ASP A 217 9.97 23.74 -1.18
CA ASP A 217 8.77 23.94 -0.36
C ASP A 217 7.54 24.19 -1.26
N HIS A 218 6.68 23.19 -1.33
CA HIS A 218 5.38 23.27 -2.00
C HIS A 218 4.20 23.25 -1.01
N ALA A 219 4.41 23.51 0.28
CA ALA A 219 3.35 23.46 1.30
C ALA A 219 2.17 24.40 0.97
N ALA A 220 2.46 25.58 0.42
CA ALA A 220 1.43 26.54 -0.01
C ALA A 220 0.52 26.01 -1.12
N THR A 221 0.97 25.02 -1.90
CA THR A 221 0.18 24.32 -2.92
C THR A 221 -0.49 23.08 -2.32
N LEU A 222 0.27 22.23 -1.61
CA LEU A 222 -0.21 20.93 -1.14
C LEU A 222 -1.29 21.05 -0.07
N THR A 223 -1.11 21.90 0.96
CA THR A 223 -2.04 21.96 2.09
C THR A 223 -3.46 22.39 1.68
N PRO A 224 -3.67 23.48 0.91
CA PRO A 224 -5.00 23.84 0.46
C PRO A 224 -5.59 22.79 -0.49
N TRP A 225 -4.75 22.15 -1.30
CA TRP A 225 -5.19 21.14 -2.25
C TRP A 225 -5.72 19.89 -1.55
N VAL A 226 -4.99 19.34 -0.58
CA VAL A 226 -5.43 18.18 0.22
C VAL A 226 -6.74 18.47 0.93
N ARG A 227 -6.88 19.65 1.55
CA ARG A 227 -8.14 20.06 2.20
C ARG A 227 -9.32 20.07 1.22
N ARG A 228 -9.13 20.59 0.01
CA ARG A 228 -10.18 20.59 -1.02
C ARG A 228 -10.52 19.18 -1.52
N LEU A 229 -9.51 18.31 -1.70
CA LEU A 229 -9.75 16.91 -2.06
C LEU A 229 -10.60 16.22 -1.00
N LEU A 230 -10.19 16.31 0.27
CA LEU A 230 -10.91 15.67 1.37
C LEU A 230 -12.32 16.22 1.52
N LEU A 231 -12.53 17.53 1.33
CA LEU A 231 -13.86 18.12 1.37
C LEU A 231 -14.79 17.56 0.27
N ALA A 232 -14.25 17.26 -0.91
CA ALA A 232 -15.04 16.77 -2.04
C ALA A 232 -15.26 15.25 -2.01
N ALA A 233 -14.25 14.49 -1.58
CA ALA A 233 -14.23 13.04 -1.66
C ALA A 233 -14.71 12.34 -0.38
N ARG A 234 -14.68 13.02 0.76
CA ARG A 234 -15.00 12.39 2.05
C ARG A 234 -16.50 12.26 2.24
N ASP A 235 -16.92 11.05 2.55
CA ASP A 235 -18.26 10.74 2.99
C ASP A 235 -18.53 11.35 4.37
N PRO A 236 -19.62 12.12 4.54
CA PRO A 236 -19.89 12.82 5.80
C PRO A 236 -20.25 11.88 6.94
N ASP A 237 -20.78 10.69 6.65
CA ASP A 237 -21.28 9.76 7.68
C ASP A 237 -20.17 8.84 8.20
N THR A 238 -19.27 8.41 7.31
CA THR A 238 -18.21 7.42 7.63
C THR A 238 -16.81 8.02 7.67
N GLY A 239 -16.59 9.19 7.07
CA GLY A 239 -15.25 9.78 6.92
C GLY A 239 -14.34 9.07 5.91
N LEU A 240 -14.83 8.01 5.24
CA LEU A 240 -14.14 7.31 4.16
C LEU A 240 -14.15 8.15 2.88
N LEU A 241 -13.23 7.85 1.97
CA LEU A 241 -13.18 8.52 0.67
C LEU A 241 -13.96 7.74 -0.38
N ALA A 242 -14.68 8.46 -1.22
CA ALA A 242 -15.23 7.99 -2.49
C ALA A 242 -14.14 7.34 -3.34
N GLN A 243 -14.47 6.23 -4.02
CA GLN A 243 -13.53 5.56 -4.91
C GLN A 243 -13.23 6.42 -6.14
N SER A 244 -14.22 7.10 -6.71
CA SER A 244 -14.01 7.96 -7.88
C SER A 244 -14.89 9.20 -7.89
N LEU A 245 -14.34 10.28 -8.44
CA LEU A 245 -15.02 11.55 -8.67
C LEU A 245 -15.09 11.84 -10.18
N HIS A 246 -16.10 12.60 -10.59
CA HIS A 246 -16.27 13.06 -11.96
C HIS A 246 -15.40 14.32 -12.24
N PRO A 247 -14.40 14.23 -13.14
CA PRO A 247 -13.71 15.41 -13.68
C PRO A 247 -14.63 16.02 -14.74
N PRO A 248 -15.39 17.10 -14.46
CA PRO A 248 -14.89 18.38 -13.95
C PRO A 248 -15.65 18.94 -12.72
N THR A 249 -16.63 18.20 -12.20
CA THR A 249 -17.56 18.70 -11.18
C THR A 249 -17.18 18.32 -9.76
N GLY A 250 -16.29 17.34 -9.59
CA GLY A 250 -15.96 16.79 -8.27
C GLY A 250 -17.09 15.99 -7.63
N ARG A 251 -18.15 15.68 -8.39
CA ARG A 251 -19.26 14.86 -7.91
C ARG A 251 -18.78 13.42 -7.74
N VAL A 252 -19.15 12.80 -6.61
CA VAL A 252 -18.96 11.37 -6.36
C VAL A 252 -19.63 10.55 -7.47
N VAL A 253 -18.85 9.65 -8.08
CA VAL A 253 -19.29 8.70 -9.10
C VAL A 253 -19.41 7.31 -8.50
N ASP A 254 -18.37 6.87 -7.79
CA ASP A 254 -18.37 5.64 -7.01
C ASP A 254 -18.17 5.97 -5.52
N GLY A 255 -18.95 5.29 -4.68
CA GLY A 255 -19.13 5.58 -3.27
C GLY A 255 -17.90 5.30 -2.40
N PRO A 256 -18.04 5.43 -1.07
CA PRO A 256 -16.91 5.35 -0.16
C PRO A 256 -16.32 3.94 -0.11
N ARG A 257 -14.98 3.84 -0.18
CA ARG A 257 -14.27 2.56 -0.26
C ARG A 257 -13.07 2.50 0.67
N ALA A 258 -12.95 1.40 1.42
CA ALA A 258 -11.92 1.25 2.43
C ALA A 258 -10.52 1.06 1.83
N SER A 259 -10.38 0.30 0.73
CA SER A 259 -9.08 0.11 0.05
C SER A 259 -8.48 1.43 -0.44
N GLY A 260 -9.25 2.21 -1.20
CA GLY A 260 -8.87 3.54 -1.65
C GLY A 260 -8.56 4.47 -0.47
N THR A 261 -9.38 4.45 0.58
CA THR A 261 -9.14 5.27 1.78
C THR A 261 -7.84 4.89 2.49
N ALA A 262 -7.54 3.61 2.67
CA ALA A 262 -6.33 3.12 3.31
C ALA A 262 -5.08 3.44 2.48
N PHE A 263 -5.19 3.35 1.16
CA PHE A 263 -4.13 3.74 0.23
C PHE A 263 -3.82 5.24 0.30
N VAL A 264 -4.86 6.08 0.30
CA VAL A 264 -4.71 7.53 0.47
C VAL A 264 -4.14 7.86 1.86
N ALA A 265 -4.55 7.15 2.92
CA ALA A 265 -3.99 7.33 4.25
C ALA A 265 -2.47 7.06 4.25
N TYR A 266 -2.01 6.01 3.58
CA TYR A 266 -0.58 5.72 3.43
C TYR A 266 0.18 6.85 2.73
N PHE A 267 -0.28 7.29 1.55
CA PHE A 267 0.43 8.32 0.78
C PHE A 267 0.36 9.70 1.42
N LEU A 268 -0.78 10.10 1.99
CA LEU A 268 -0.88 11.38 2.69
C LEU A 268 0.01 11.45 3.92
N ALA A 269 0.46 10.33 4.50
CA ALA A 269 1.40 10.37 5.62
C ALA A 269 2.75 11.01 5.28
N PHE A 270 3.11 11.12 3.99
CA PHE A 270 4.29 11.85 3.53
C PHE A 270 4.05 13.37 3.43
N ALA A 271 2.80 13.82 3.24
CA ALA A 271 2.47 15.22 2.96
C ALA A 271 1.71 15.93 4.08
N ASP A 272 0.75 15.25 4.71
CA ASP A 272 -0.16 15.76 5.74
C ASP A 272 -0.52 14.60 6.70
N VAL A 273 0.23 14.49 7.80
CA VAL A 273 0.11 13.36 8.75
C VAL A 273 -1.21 13.41 9.51
N GLU A 274 -1.76 14.60 9.78
CA GLU A 274 -3.06 14.79 10.41
C GLU A 274 -4.21 14.34 9.50
N ALA A 275 -4.15 14.68 8.21
CA ALA A 275 -5.11 14.19 7.22
C ALA A 275 -5.06 12.66 7.13
N SER A 276 -3.86 12.08 7.05
CA SER A 276 -3.63 10.63 7.07
C SER A 276 -4.22 9.99 8.32
N ARG A 277 -4.01 10.58 9.51
CA ARG A 277 -4.56 10.09 10.78
C ARG A 277 -6.09 10.09 10.76
N GLY A 278 -6.70 11.16 10.27
CA GLY A 278 -8.16 11.25 10.16
C GLY A 278 -8.76 10.14 9.30
N LEU A 279 -8.09 9.74 8.21
CA LEU A 279 -8.53 8.62 7.38
C LEU A 279 -8.35 7.26 8.08
N TRP A 280 -7.26 7.09 8.83
CA TRP A 280 -7.06 5.88 9.64
C TRP A 280 -8.15 5.72 10.72
N GLU A 281 -8.47 6.78 11.45
CA GLU A 281 -9.52 6.71 12.48
C GLU A 281 -10.90 6.42 11.87
N ALA A 282 -11.20 6.95 10.68
CA ALA A 282 -12.42 6.61 9.94
C ALA A 282 -12.47 5.12 9.56
N LEU A 283 -11.40 4.58 8.99
CA LEU A 283 -11.27 3.14 8.70
C LEU A 283 -11.46 2.29 9.95
N LYS A 284 -10.83 2.71 11.06
CA LYS A 284 -10.91 1.99 12.33
C LYS A 284 -12.31 2.00 12.92
N ALA A 285 -13.03 3.11 12.81
CA ALA A 285 -14.37 3.26 13.35
C ALA A 285 -15.42 2.48 12.55
N HIS A 286 -15.27 2.41 11.22
CA HIS A 286 -16.34 1.93 10.34
C HIS A 286 -16.05 0.59 9.65
N CYS A 287 -14.79 0.21 9.44
CA CYS A 287 -14.44 -0.95 8.63
C CYS A 287 -13.52 -1.95 9.34
N TYR A 288 -12.86 -1.57 10.43
CA TYR A 288 -11.93 -2.44 11.12
C TYR A 288 -12.64 -3.41 12.08
N GLY A 289 -12.34 -4.70 11.90
CA GLY A 289 -12.82 -5.77 12.77
C GLY A 289 -11.69 -6.70 13.20
N THR A 290 -11.91 -7.41 14.31
CA THR A 290 -11.01 -8.48 14.73
C THR A 290 -11.77 -9.75 15.08
N THR A 291 -11.24 -10.89 14.65
CA THR A 291 -11.77 -12.23 14.97
C THR A 291 -10.62 -13.13 15.36
N LEU A 292 -10.68 -13.72 16.57
CA LEU A 292 -9.65 -14.63 17.10
C LEU A 292 -8.21 -14.04 17.07
N GLY A 293 -8.09 -12.72 17.16
CA GLY A 293 -6.82 -12.01 17.08
C GLY A 293 -6.32 -11.73 15.66
N PHE A 294 -7.07 -12.08 14.62
CA PHE A 294 -6.82 -11.64 13.25
C PHE A 294 -7.61 -10.37 12.97
N GLY A 295 -6.98 -9.38 12.34
CA GLY A 295 -7.61 -8.13 11.96
C GLY A 295 -8.03 -8.13 10.50
N GLY A 296 -9.11 -7.46 10.16
CA GLY A 296 -9.56 -7.28 8.78
C GLY A 296 -10.16 -5.89 8.60
N ILE A 297 -10.16 -5.42 7.35
CA ILE A 297 -10.86 -4.21 6.95
C ILE A 297 -11.96 -4.62 5.98
N ASP A 298 -13.20 -4.33 6.34
CA ASP A 298 -14.33 -4.47 5.44
C ASP A 298 -14.19 -3.47 4.29
N GLU A 299 -14.32 -3.96 3.05
CA GLU A 299 -14.09 -3.15 1.84
C GLU A 299 -15.09 -1.99 1.72
N TYR A 300 -16.32 -2.23 2.17
CA TYR A 300 -17.43 -1.30 2.10
C TYR A 300 -17.90 -0.96 3.52
N PRO A 301 -18.23 0.31 3.80
CA PRO A 301 -18.76 0.69 5.10
C PRO A 301 -20.13 0.06 5.38
N PRO A 302 -20.58 0.03 6.65
CA PRO A 302 -21.90 -0.43 7.03
C PRO A 302 -23.00 0.26 6.23
N GLY A 303 -23.91 -0.53 5.65
CA GLY A 303 -25.03 -0.02 4.85
C GLY A 303 -24.69 0.26 3.38
N ALA A 304 -23.43 0.23 2.98
CA ALA A 304 -23.05 0.24 1.57
C ALA A 304 -23.22 -1.16 0.95
N SER A 305 -23.85 -1.22 -0.23
CA SER A 305 -23.93 -2.45 -1.01
C SER A 305 -22.61 -2.66 -1.76
N GLY A 306 -21.87 -3.69 -1.36
CA GLY A 306 -20.62 -4.11 -2.00
C GLY A 306 -20.73 -5.42 -2.77
N GLY A 307 -19.99 -5.54 -3.88
CA GLY A 307 -19.83 -6.80 -4.60
C GLY A 307 -18.79 -7.73 -3.95
N PHE A 308 -18.31 -8.72 -4.71
CA PHE A 308 -17.25 -9.65 -4.29
C PHE A 308 -15.82 -9.10 -4.53
N GLY A 309 -15.70 -7.79 -4.76
CA GLY A 309 -14.48 -7.09 -5.13
C GLY A 309 -14.32 -6.86 -6.63
N ASP A 310 -13.28 -6.10 -6.98
CA ASP A 310 -12.82 -5.81 -8.33
C ASP A 310 -11.27 -5.84 -8.40
N VAL A 311 -10.71 -5.30 -9.47
CA VAL A 311 -9.25 -5.28 -9.68
C VAL A 311 -8.51 -4.47 -8.62
N ASP A 312 -9.15 -3.46 -8.01
CA ASP A 312 -8.54 -2.56 -7.03
C ASP A 312 -8.62 -3.16 -5.61
N SER A 313 -9.79 -3.70 -5.24
CA SER A 313 -9.99 -4.30 -3.91
C SER A 313 -9.33 -5.69 -3.78
N GLY A 314 -9.08 -6.33 -4.94
CA GLY A 314 -8.85 -7.77 -4.99
C GLY A 314 -10.07 -8.55 -4.48
N PRO A 315 -9.92 -9.83 -4.12
CA PRO A 315 -11.03 -10.62 -3.61
C PRO A 315 -11.54 -10.04 -2.28
N VAL A 316 -12.86 -9.83 -2.20
CA VAL A 316 -13.58 -9.49 -0.97
C VAL A 316 -14.21 -10.76 -0.40
N VAL A 317 -13.73 -11.20 0.76
CA VAL A 317 -14.14 -12.47 1.38
C VAL A 317 -14.85 -12.17 2.70
N PHE A 318 -16.15 -12.51 2.78
CA PHE A 318 -17.02 -12.17 3.91
C PHE A 318 -17.06 -10.67 4.24
N GLY A 319 -16.95 -9.81 3.23
CA GLY A 319 -16.91 -8.34 3.40
C GLY A 319 -15.50 -7.78 3.57
N VAL A 320 -14.52 -8.59 3.99
CA VAL A 320 -13.12 -8.18 4.19
C VAL A 320 -12.39 -8.03 2.85
N GLY A 321 -11.91 -6.83 2.58
CA GLY A 321 -11.12 -6.50 1.39
C GLY A 321 -9.65 -6.87 1.58
N THR A 322 -9.09 -7.62 0.61
CA THR A 322 -7.67 -8.02 0.65
C THR A 322 -6.76 -6.79 0.56
N SER A 323 -7.01 -5.90 -0.41
CA SER A 323 -6.25 -4.66 -0.57
C SER A 323 -6.44 -3.72 0.63
N ALA A 324 -7.69 -3.53 1.10
CA ALA A 324 -7.97 -2.70 2.26
C ALA A 324 -7.24 -3.17 3.52
N THR A 325 -7.25 -4.48 3.78
CA THR A 325 -6.53 -5.08 4.91
C THR A 325 -5.02 -4.90 4.78
N GLY A 326 -4.47 -5.09 3.58
CA GLY A 326 -3.04 -4.90 3.30
C GLY A 326 -2.58 -3.46 3.50
N PHE A 327 -3.31 -2.49 2.94
CA PHE A 327 -2.97 -1.07 3.06
C PHE A 327 -3.13 -0.52 4.48
N ALA A 328 -4.13 -1.00 5.22
CA ALA A 328 -4.33 -0.58 6.61
C ALA A 328 -3.18 -0.96 7.55
N ILE A 329 -2.35 -1.96 7.19
CA ILE A 329 -1.11 -2.27 7.94
C ILE A 329 -0.21 -1.03 8.03
N ALA A 330 -0.05 -0.31 6.92
CA ALA A 330 0.77 0.89 6.89
C ALA A 330 0.15 2.01 7.73
N ALA A 331 -1.15 2.25 7.58
CA ALA A 331 -1.85 3.27 8.35
C ALA A 331 -1.74 3.02 9.86
N ALA A 332 -1.99 1.78 10.31
CA ALA A 332 -1.83 1.39 11.70
C ALA A 332 -0.40 1.61 12.20
N ARG A 333 0.61 1.25 11.39
CA ARG A 333 2.02 1.44 11.74
C ARG A 333 2.41 2.91 11.86
N ILE A 334 2.09 3.70 10.83
CA ILE A 334 2.38 5.14 10.74
C ILE A 334 1.81 5.88 11.95
N HIS A 335 0.60 5.53 12.37
CA HIS A 335 -0.11 6.26 13.43
C HIS A 335 0.09 5.70 14.84
N GLY A 336 0.96 4.69 15.00
CA GLY A 336 1.32 4.12 16.29
C GLY A 336 0.31 3.12 16.86
N ASP A 337 -0.62 2.61 16.03
CA ASP A 337 -1.59 1.59 16.43
C ASP A 337 -1.01 0.18 16.36
N GLY A 338 -0.17 -0.15 17.35
CA GLY A 338 0.50 -1.45 17.42
C GLY A 338 -0.46 -2.64 17.59
N GLU A 339 -1.65 -2.43 18.17
CA GLU A 339 -2.65 -3.49 18.28
C GLU A 339 -3.25 -3.84 16.91
N ALA A 340 -3.71 -2.83 16.18
CA ALA A 340 -4.26 -3.01 14.85
C ALA A 340 -3.20 -3.57 13.89
N TYR A 341 -1.97 -3.03 13.93
CA TYR A 341 -0.85 -3.52 13.14
C TYR A 341 -0.62 -5.02 13.36
N ARG A 342 -0.53 -5.45 14.62
CA ARG A 342 -0.30 -6.87 14.94
C ARG A 342 -1.43 -7.76 14.43
N ALA A 343 -2.68 -7.32 14.55
CA ALA A 343 -3.83 -8.10 14.10
C ALA A 343 -3.88 -8.21 12.57
N LEU A 344 -3.66 -7.11 11.84
CA LEU A 344 -3.64 -7.07 10.38
C LEU A 344 -2.44 -7.85 9.81
N ALA A 345 -1.25 -7.69 10.39
CA ALA A 345 -0.05 -8.42 9.96
C ALA A 345 -0.17 -9.94 10.18
N ARG A 346 -0.85 -10.37 11.25
CA ARG A 346 -1.21 -11.80 11.43
C ARG A 346 -2.09 -12.30 10.31
N THR A 347 -3.07 -11.51 9.88
CA THR A 347 -3.95 -11.87 8.74
C THR A 347 -3.14 -12.01 7.46
N ALA A 348 -2.25 -11.04 7.17
CA ALA A 348 -1.36 -11.12 6.02
C ALA A 348 -0.42 -12.34 6.09
N ASN A 349 0.09 -12.69 7.27
CA ASN A 349 0.91 -13.89 7.46
C ASN A 349 0.10 -15.19 7.27
N LEU A 350 -1.13 -15.25 7.77
CA LEU A 350 -1.94 -16.46 7.64
C LEU A 350 -2.31 -16.74 6.18
N PHE A 351 -2.85 -15.73 5.49
CA PHE A 351 -3.38 -15.90 4.14
C PHE A 351 -2.31 -15.72 3.05
N GLY A 352 -1.30 -14.90 3.29
CA GLY A 352 -0.18 -14.72 2.36
C GLY A 352 0.80 -15.90 2.33
N ALA A 353 0.71 -16.83 3.30
CA ALA A 353 1.54 -18.03 3.40
C ALA A 353 3.05 -17.73 3.23
N PRO A 354 3.67 -17.01 4.17
CA PRO A 354 5.07 -16.60 4.06
C PRO A 354 5.98 -17.82 4.04
N HIS A 355 6.88 -17.84 3.07
CA HIS A 355 7.92 -18.84 2.92
C HIS A 355 9.28 -18.17 3.07
N GLN A 356 10.11 -18.73 3.96
CA GLN A 356 11.46 -18.25 4.20
C GLN A 356 12.49 -19.28 3.76
N ARG A 357 13.45 -18.86 2.94
CA ARG A 357 14.53 -19.70 2.42
C ARG A 357 15.77 -18.86 2.17
N GLU A 358 16.94 -19.35 2.61
CA GLU A 358 18.25 -18.70 2.38
C GLU A 358 18.27 -17.22 2.81
N GLY A 359 17.70 -16.91 3.98
CA GLY A 359 17.63 -15.54 4.52
C GLY A 359 16.64 -14.61 3.80
N ARG A 360 15.87 -15.11 2.84
CA ARG A 360 14.83 -14.36 2.10
C ARG A 360 13.44 -14.81 2.50
N ARG A 361 12.48 -13.90 2.45
CA ARG A 361 11.08 -14.18 2.77
C ARG A 361 10.18 -13.67 1.65
N ARG A 362 9.17 -14.45 1.30
CA ARG A 362 8.12 -14.06 0.36
C ARG A 362 6.76 -14.59 0.77
N PHE A 363 5.70 -13.86 0.45
CA PHE A 363 4.31 -14.31 0.52
C PHE A 363 3.97 -15.04 -0.77
N LEU A 364 3.64 -16.33 -0.67
CA LEU A 364 3.40 -17.19 -1.83
C LEU A 364 2.12 -16.80 -2.58
N MET A 365 1.09 -16.33 -1.87
CA MET A 365 -0.22 -16.05 -2.48
C MET A 365 -0.30 -14.69 -3.19
N GLY A 366 0.67 -13.80 -2.97
CA GLY A 366 0.63 -12.43 -3.48
C GLY A 366 1.37 -12.18 -4.80
N GLY A 367 2.16 -13.14 -5.29
CA GLY A 367 3.06 -12.89 -6.42
C GLY A 367 4.04 -11.74 -6.17
N SER A 368 4.64 -11.18 -7.23
CA SER A 368 5.56 -10.04 -7.12
C SER A 368 4.88 -8.79 -6.55
N ILE A 369 3.68 -8.47 -7.05
CA ILE A 369 2.93 -7.28 -6.62
C ILE A 369 2.57 -7.34 -5.13
N GLY A 370 2.07 -8.47 -4.64
CA GLY A 370 1.74 -8.63 -3.23
C GLY A 370 2.97 -8.56 -2.33
N ASN A 371 4.12 -9.09 -2.77
CA ASN A 371 5.37 -8.94 -2.01
C ASN A 371 5.89 -7.49 -2.00
N ALA A 372 5.78 -6.77 -3.13
CA ALA A 372 6.14 -5.35 -3.21
C ALA A 372 5.25 -4.49 -2.31
N LEU A 373 3.94 -4.69 -2.38
CA LEU A 373 2.96 -4.01 -1.51
C LEU A 373 3.23 -4.33 -0.04
N MET A 374 3.43 -5.61 0.31
CA MET A 374 3.73 -5.98 1.69
C MET A 374 5.06 -5.42 2.17
N LEU A 375 6.08 -5.31 1.32
CA LEU A 375 7.31 -4.64 1.71
C LEU A 375 7.02 -3.20 2.11
N ALA A 376 6.37 -2.41 1.25
CA ALA A 376 6.03 -1.02 1.54
C ALA A 376 5.09 -0.89 2.77
N MET A 377 4.04 -1.70 2.85
CA MET A 377 3.06 -1.56 3.94
C MET A 377 3.61 -2.00 5.30
N LEU A 378 4.43 -3.05 5.33
CA LEU A 378 5.02 -3.54 6.58
C LEU A 378 6.13 -2.64 7.09
N THR A 379 6.83 -1.90 6.24
CA THR A 379 7.97 -1.03 6.63
C THR A 379 7.60 0.44 6.79
N ALA A 380 6.40 0.84 6.36
CA ALA A 380 5.90 2.22 6.40
C ALA A 380 6.15 2.96 7.72
N ARG A 381 6.67 4.18 7.63
CA ARG A 381 6.80 5.10 8.77
C ARG A 381 6.34 6.47 8.31
N GLY A 382 5.59 7.15 9.17
CA GLY A 382 5.16 8.52 8.89
C GLY A 382 6.37 9.45 8.81
N ARG A 383 6.18 10.60 8.16
CA ARG A 383 7.14 11.70 8.22
C ARG A 383 7.41 12.03 9.69
N ARG A 384 8.68 12.01 10.11
CA ARG A 384 9.03 12.49 11.45
C ARG A 384 8.74 14.00 11.45
N SER A 385 7.93 14.47 12.38
CA SER A 385 7.76 15.91 12.58
C SER A 385 9.16 16.52 12.80
N PRO A 386 9.47 17.66 12.16
CA PRO A 386 10.78 18.30 12.23
C PRO A 386 11.22 18.64 13.65
#